data_AF-A0A8S2LPB6-F1
#
_entry.id   AF-A0A8S2LPB6-F1
#
_cell.length_a   1.000
_cell.length_b   1.000
_cell.length_c   1.000
_cell.angle_alpha   90.00
_cell.angle_beta   90.00
_cell.angle_gamma   90.00
#
_symmetry.space_group_name_H-M   'P 1'
#
loop_
_entity.id
_entity.type
_entity.pdbx_description
1 polymer ?
#
loop_
_entity_poly.entity_id
_entity_poly.type
_entity_poly.pdbx_seq_one_letter_code
_entity_poly.pdbx_strand_id
1 'polypeptide(L)'
;MALNTSSISRLMHGNIDDLPLVLQVLDIHQLNGDVNGVFWARLKLSDGKNDYREGRVIRKSQLCIFANGKGKFFTFDIADFSSEIRCKAFNYITEMFFEPIVVGQAYQLRDFVIQRSNRQYNHLFHNFEINLTTDSVVQQIRSDLFQNLNTSFNVVKISSISLSDVGKCVDLSVTIKSIGDNDFIYVQKRNSFFHRRVIMVSDNSSDATIVFWGDLVRTACTVVLNNMLTSIYF
;
A
#
# COMPACT_ATOMS: atom_id res chain seq x y z
N MET A 1 -13.52 -23.50 -16.24
CA MET A 1 -14.71 -24.29 -15.84
C MET A 1 -15.79 -23.28 -15.46
N ALA A 2 -16.96 -23.28 -16.10
CA ALA A 2 -17.99 -22.28 -15.83
C ALA A 2 -18.53 -22.42 -14.40
N LEU A 3 -18.76 -21.30 -13.71
CA LEU A 3 -19.37 -21.30 -12.37
C LEU A 3 -20.81 -21.75 -12.47
N ASN A 4 -21.24 -22.65 -11.59
CA ASN A 4 -22.63 -23.05 -11.50
C ASN A 4 -23.45 -21.99 -10.73
N THR A 5 -24.76 -22.00 -10.94
CA THR A 5 -25.71 -21.04 -10.36
C THR A 5 -25.65 -20.96 -8.83
N SER A 6 -25.27 -22.06 -8.16
CA SER A 6 -25.14 -22.11 -6.70
C SER A 6 -23.93 -21.32 -6.17
N SER A 7 -22.84 -21.26 -6.94
CA SER A 7 -21.64 -20.47 -6.60
C SER A 7 -21.90 -18.97 -6.78
N ILE A 8 -22.67 -18.61 -7.82
CA ILE A 8 -23.09 -17.23 -8.08
C ILE A 8 -24.02 -16.71 -6.97
N SER A 9 -25.02 -17.50 -6.58
CA SER A 9 -25.95 -17.13 -5.51
C SER A 9 -25.23 -16.91 -4.17
N ARG A 10 -24.27 -17.77 -3.81
CA ARG A 10 -23.47 -17.61 -2.58
C ARG A 10 -22.61 -16.35 -2.59
N LEU A 11 -22.04 -15.98 -3.75
CA LEU A 11 -21.32 -14.72 -3.92
C LEU A 11 -22.20 -13.50 -3.66
N MET A 12 -23.42 -13.50 -4.21
CA MET A 12 -24.35 -12.36 -4.15
C MET A 12 -24.89 -12.11 -2.74
N HIS A 13 -24.90 -13.14 -1.88
CA HIS A 13 -25.34 -13.04 -0.48
C HIS A 13 -24.19 -12.91 0.52
N GLY A 14 -22.95 -12.72 0.05
CA GLY A 14 -21.77 -12.48 0.91
C GLY A 14 -21.34 -13.68 1.76
N ASN A 15 -21.73 -14.90 1.38
CA ASN A 15 -21.37 -16.12 2.11
C ASN A 15 -20.13 -16.76 1.44
N ILE A 16 -18.94 -16.36 1.90
CA ILE A 16 -17.64 -16.57 1.21
C ILE A 16 -16.79 -17.67 1.88
N ASP A 17 -17.23 -18.22 3.02
CA ASP A 17 -16.37 -19.04 3.90
C ASP A 17 -15.90 -20.39 3.30
N ASP A 18 -16.59 -20.90 2.26
CA ASP A 18 -16.29 -22.21 1.65
C ASP A 18 -15.87 -22.14 0.16
N LEU A 19 -15.62 -20.94 -0.39
CA LEU A 19 -15.12 -20.82 -1.75
C LEU A 19 -13.59 -21.01 -1.77
N PRO A 20 -13.01 -21.76 -2.74
CA PRO A 20 -11.57 -21.72 -2.94
C PRO A 20 -11.13 -20.26 -3.08
N LEU A 21 -9.88 -19.93 -2.72
CA LEU A 21 -9.21 -18.60 -2.63
C LEU A 21 -9.31 -17.68 -3.88
N VAL A 22 -10.16 -18.03 -4.82
CA VAL A 22 -10.22 -17.72 -6.24
C VAL A 22 -11.38 -16.81 -6.61
N LEU A 23 -12.28 -16.41 -5.72
CA LEU A 23 -13.40 -15.53 -6.08
C LEU A 23 -13.41 -14.25 -5.26
N GLN A 24 -12.78 -13.20 -5.78
CA GLN A 24 -12.90 -11.86 -5.22
C GLN A 24 -13.64 -10.96 -6.21
N VAL A 25 -14.59 -10.19 -5.68
CA VAL A 25 -15.17 -9.06 -6.40
C VAL A 25 -14.10 -7.99 -6.47
N LEU A 26 -13.45 -7.85 -7.63
CA LEU A 26 -12.35 -6.91 -7.82
C LEU A 26 -12.83 -5.46 -7.96
N ASP A 27 -14.10 -5.23 -8.25
CA ASP A 27 -14.66 -3.89 -8.43
C ASP A 27 -16.20 -3.87 -8.31
N ILE A 28 -16.79 -2.78 -7.84
CA ILE A 28 -18.23 -2.49 -7.91
C ILE A 28 -18.37 -1.06 -8.41
N HIS A 29 -18.43 -0.90 -9.74
CA HIS A 29 -18.79 0.38 -10.34
C HIS A 29 -20.30 0.59 -10.29
N GLN A 30 -20.74 1.66 -9.63
CA GLN A 30 -22.10 2.18 -9.76
C GLN A 30 -22.26 2.76 -11.18
N LEU A 31 -22.90 2.01 -12.08
CA LEU A 31 -23.43 2.58 -13.31
C LEU A 31 -24.79 3.20 -12.98
N ASN A 32 -24.97 4.48 -13.30
CA ASN A 32 -26.16 5.32 -13.03
C ASN A 32 -27.43 4.50 -12.80
N GLY A 33 -28.03 4.65 -11.61
CA GLY A 33 -29.30 4.00 -11.28
C GLY A 33 -30.44 4.62 -12.08
N ASP A 34 -31.26 3.78 -12.71
CA ASP A 34 -32.58 4.19 -13.18
C ASP A 34 -33.56 4.25 -11.99
N VAL A 35 -34.67 4.98 -12.16
CA VAL A 35 -35.69 5.31 -11.13
C VAL A 35 -36.29 4.10 -10.39
N ASN A 36 -36.00 2.87 -10.82
CA ASN A 36 -36.53 1.63 -10.28
C ASN A 36 -35.61 0.94 -9.24
N GLY A 37 -34.52 1.56 -8.81
CA GLY A 37 -33.68 1.03 -7.72
C GLY A 37 -32.89 -0.24 -8.08
N VAL A 38 -32.62 -0.48 -9.36
CA VAL A 38 -31.80 -1.59 -9.84
C VAL A 38 -30.32 -1.17 -9.83
N PHE A 39 -29.50 -1.89 -9.07
CA PHE A 39 -28.06 -1.68 -8.96
C PHE A 39 -27.30 -2.59 -9.93
N TRP A 40 -26.43 -2.01 -10.75
CA TRP A 40 -25.51 -2.77 -11.60
C TRP A 40 -24.13 -2.78 -10.97
N ALA A 41 -23.52 -3.98 -10.84
CA ALA A 41 -22.16 -4.18 -10.37
C ALA A 41 -21.36 -4.95 -11.43
N ARG A 42 -20.11 -4.54 -11.70
CA ARG A 42 -19.20 -5.26 -12.59
C ARG A 42 -18.34 -6.22 -11.78
N LEU A 43 -18.72 -7.50 -11.73
CA LEU A 43 -17.94 -8.53 -11.07
C LEU A 43 -16.85 -9.07 -12.02
N LYS A 44 -15.56 -8.81 -11.73
CA LYS A 44 -14.45 -9.55 -12.37
C LYS A 44 -14.18 -10.80 -11.54
N LEU A 45 -14.47 -11.96 -12.12
CA LEU A 45 -14.30 -13.27 -11.49
C LEU A 45 -12.90 -13.79 -11.83
N SER A 46 -12.09 -14.03 -10.81
CA SER A 46 -10.78 -14.66 -10.94
C SER A 46 -10.91 -16.18 -11.01
N ASP A 47 -10.01 -16.86 -11.72
CA ASP A 47 -9.81 -18.31 -11.63
C ASP A 47 -8.51 -18.68 -10.89
N GLY A 48 -7.82 -17.67 -10.34
CA GLY A 48 -6.54 -17.80 -9.65
C GLY A 48 -5.37 -18.23 -10.54
N LYS A 49 -5.59 -18.45 -11.85
CA LYS A 49 -4.58 -18.94 -12.80
C LYS A 49 -4.32 -17.97 -13.95
N ASN A 50 -5.30 -17.18 -14.36
CA ASN A 50 -5.21 -16.19 -15.44
C ASN A 50 -5.44 -14.76 -14.94
N ASP A 51 -5.31 -14.56 -13.64
CA ASP A 51 -5.61 -13.29 -13.03
C ASP A 51 -4.46 -12.31 -13.28
N TYR A 52 -4.84 -11.13 -13.79
CA TYR A 52 -3.90 -10.05 -14.02
C TYR A 52 -4.31 -8.82 -13.22
N ARG A 53 -3.30 -8.12 -12.70
CA ARG A 53 -3.42 -6.84 -12.00
C ARG A 53 -2.67 -5.79 -12.79
N GLU A 54 -3.34 -4.68 -13.07
CA GLU A 54 -2.72 -3.51 -13.69
C GLU A 54 -2.75 -2.38 -12.70
N GLY A 55 -1.67 -1.62 -12.64
CA GLY A 55 -1.61 -0.45 -11.78
C GLY A 55 -0.32 0.32 -11.92
N ARG A 56 -0.32 1.53 -11.36
CA ARG A 56 0.85 2.38 -11.27
C ARG A 56 1.60 2.10 -9.98
N VAL A 57 2.92 1.98 -10.07
CA VAL A 57 3.76 1.85 -8.89
C VAL A 57 3.78 3.18 -8.16
N ILE A 58 3.20 3.23 -6.97
CA ILE A 58 3.13 4.44 -6.14
C ILE A 58 4.22 4.48 -5.08
N ARG A 59 4.71 3.31 -4.63
CA ARG A 59 5.79 3.19 -3.64
C ARG A 59 6.67 2.00 -3.99
N LYS A 60 7.96 2.12 -3.68
CA LYS A 60 8.95 1.03 -3.78
C LYS A 60 9.87 1.13 -2.58
N SER A 61 10.09 0.03 -1.88
CA SER A 61 11.03 -0.03 -0.77
C SER A 61 12.46 -0.06 -1.28
N GLN A 62 13.39 0.30 -0.40
CA GLN A 62 14.79 -0.06 -0.61
C GLN A 62 14.96 -1.59 -0.54
N LEU A 63 16.10 -2.06 -1.02
CA LEU A 63 16.48 -3.46 -0.89
C LEU A 63 16.74 -3.79 0.58
N CYS A 64 16.01 -4.76 1.12
CA CYS A 64 16.20 -5.25 2.48
C CYS A 64 16.95 -6.59 2.45
N ILE A 65 18.01 -6.69 3.25
CA ILE A 65 18.80 -7.91 3.43
C ILE A 65 18.48 -8.51 4.79
N PHE A 66 18.25 -9.81 4.84
CA PHE A 66 17.89 -10.54 6.07
C PHE A 66 18.65 -11.86 6.17
N ALA A 67 18.45 -12.57 7.28
CA ALA A 67 19.11 -13.85 7.58
C ALA A 67 20.64 -13.79 7.41
N ASN A 68 21.26 -12.75 7.96
CA ASN A 68 22.71 -12.50 7.92
C ASN A 68 23.29 -12.49 6.49
N GLY A 69 22.56 -11.92 5.53
CA GLY A 69 23.02 -11.82 4.13
C GLY A 69 22.55 -12.94 3.21
N LYS A 70 21.86 -13.96 3.72
CA LYS A 70 21.39 -15.10 2.92
C LYS A 70 20.10 -14.83 2.17
N GLY A 71 19.32 -13.85 2.62
CA GLY A 71 18.04 -13.49 2.01
C GLY A 71 18.00 -12.02 1.64
N LYS A 72 17.25 -11.71 0.59
CA LYS A 72 16.92 -10.32 0.25
C LYS A 72 15.50 -10.19 -0.25
N PHE A 73 14.86 -9.07 0.01
CA PHE A 73 13.54 -8.79 -0.52
C PHE A 73 13.39 -7.31 -0.79
N PHE A 74 12.43 -6.99 -1.64
CA PHE A 74 11.88 -5.65 -1.73
C PHE A 74 10.36 -5.74 -1.90
N THR A 75 9.70 -4.64 -1.60
CA THR A 75 8.26 -4.50 -1.79
C THR A 75 7.97 -3.29 -2.64
N PHE A 76 6.88 -3.34 -3.38
CA PHE A 76 6.34 -2.17 -4.07
C PHE A 76 4.82 -2.19 -3.99
N ASP A 77 4.23 -1.01 -3.95
CA ASP A 77 2.78 -0.86 -3.90
C ASP A 77 2.31 -0.41 -5.29
N ILE A 78 1.38 -1.15 -5.88
CA ILE A 78 0.67 -0.75 -7.11
C ILE A 78 -0.71 -0.22 -6.76
N ALA A 79 -1.15 0.81 -7.45
CA ALA A 79 -2.47 1.40 -7.31
C ALA A 79 -3.22 1.38 -8.65
N ASP A 80 -4.51 1.07 -8.58
CA ASP A 80 -5.49 1.31 -9.62
C ASP A 80 -6.61 2.22 -9.07
N PHE A 81 -7.69 2.41 -9.83
CA PHE A 81 -8.79 3.29 -9.41
C PHE A 81 -9.62 2.71 -8.24
N SER A 82 -9.46 1.42 -7.94
CA SER A 82 -10.19 0.73 -6.88
C SER A 82 -9.43 0.77 -5.56
N SER A 83 -8.14 0.43 -5.57
CA SER A 83 -7.36 0.23 -4.36
C SER A 83 -5.85 0.15 -4.61
N GLU A 84 -5.10 0.23 -3.51
CA GLU A 84 -3.67 -0.04 -3.47
C GLU A 84 -3.43 -1.47 -2.98
N ILE A 85 -2.52 -2.20 -3.62
CA ILE A 85 -2.08 -3.53 -3.18
C ILE A 85 -0.56 -3.63 -3.17
N ARG A 86 -0.03 -4.31 -2.15
CA ARG A 86 1.41 -4.53 -1.98
C ARG A 86 1.86 -5.78 -2.70
N CYS A 87 2.95 -5.65 -3.43
CA CYS A 87 3.69 -6.70 -4.08
C CYS A 87 5.01 -6.96 -3.35
N LYS A 88 5.38 -8.23 -3.19
CA LYS A 88 6.62 -8.68 -2.56
C LYS A 88 7.42 -9.55 -3.51
N ALA A 89 8.71 -9.31 -3.56
CA ALA A 89 9.68 -10.14 -4.26
C ALA A 89 10.77 -10.58 -3.28
N PHE A 90 11.12 -11.87 -3.32
CA PHE A 90 12.14 -12.45 -2.45
C PHE A 90 13.27 -13.09 -3.28
N ASN A 91 14.48 -13.03 -2.72
CA ASN A 91 15.68 -13.71 -3.19
C ASN A 91 15.96 -13.47 -4.68
N TYR A 92 15.90 -14.53 -5.50
CA TYR A 92 16.14 -14.46 -6.93
C TYR A 92 15.16 -13.52 -7.65
N ILE A 93 13.89 -13.50 -7.21
CA ILE A 93 12.84 -12.63 -7.78
C ILE A 93 13.15 -11.16 -7.53
N THR A 94 13.82 -10.87 -6.41
CA THR A 94 14.32 -9.52 -6.12
C THR A 94 15.34 -9.08 -7.16
N GLU A 95 16.26 -9.95 -7.57
CA GLU A 95 17.26 -9.62 -8.60
C GLU A 95 16.61 -9.34 -9.94
N MET A 96 15.60 -10.12 -10.30
CA MET A 96 14.89 -9.97 -11.57
C MET A 96 14.09 -8.67 -11.65
N PHE A 97 13.39 -8.29 -10.59
CA PHE A 97 12.41 -7.21 -10.64
C PHE A 97 12.82 -5.94 -9.90
N PHE A 98 13.92 -5.92 -9.14
CA PHE A 98 14.29 -4.71 -8.41
C PHE A 98 14.57 -3.55 -9.36
N GLU A 99 15.47 -3.68 -10.34
CA GLU A 99 15.77 -2.57 -11.25
C GLU A 99 14.61 -2.21 -12.22
N PRO A 100 13.92 -3.17 -12.86
CA PRO A 100 12.86 -2.85 -13.83
C PRO A 100 11.63 -2.13 -13.25
N ILE A 101 11.38 -2.25 -11.94
CA ILE A 101 10.22 -1.63 -11.28
C ILE A 101 10.54 -0.20 -10.86
N VAL A 102 9.86 0.76 -11.48
CA VAL A 102 10.10 2.19 -11.29
C VAL A 102 8.84 2.87 -10.78
N VAL A 103 9.00 3.66 -9.71
CA VAL A 103 7.89 4.46 -9.15
C VAL A 103 7.38 5.46 -10.18
N GLY A 104 6.07 5.56 -10.30
CA GLY A 104 5.38 6.42 -11.26
C GLY A 104 5.08 5.75 -12.61
N GLN A 105 5.63 4.57 -12.90
CA GLN A 105 5.34 3.81 -14.11
C GLN A 105 4.20 2.80 -13.89
N ALA A 106 3.51 2.42 -14.97
CA ALA A 106 2.42 1.45 -14.93
C ALA A 106 2.88 0.06 -15.39
N TYR A 107 2.35 -0.98 -14.74
CA TYR A 107 2.70 -2.37 -15.02
C TYR A 107 1.46 -3.26 -15.01
N GLN A 108 1.51 -4.30 -15.82
CA GLN A 108 0.62 -5.45 -15.77
C GLN A 108 1.38 -6.61 -15.12
N LEU A 109 0.81 -7.18 -14.07
CA LEU A 109 1.30 -8.34 -13.33
C LEU A 109 0.42 -9.54 -13.65
N ARG A 110 1.03 -10.71 -13.87
CA ARG A 110 0.37 -12.01 -14.08
C ARG A 110 1.13 -13.12 -13.35
N ASP A 111 0.47 -14.27 -13.19
CA ASP A 111 1.07 -15.50 -12.66
C ASP A 111 1.72 -15.33 -11.28
N PHE A 112 1.05 -14.58 -10.40
CA PHE A 112 1.48 -14.29 -9.05
C PHE A 112 0.62 -15.00 -8.01
N VAL A 113 1.12 -15.09 -6.76
CA VAL A 113 0.41 -15.73 -5.66
C VAL A 113 -0.20 -14.67 -4.74
N ILE A 114 -1.48 -14.79 -4.42
CA ILE A 114 -2.15 -13.93 -3.45
C ILE A 114 -2.03 -14.54 -2.05
N GLN A 115 -1.68 -13.72 -1.06
CA GLN A 115 -1.65 -14.10 0.36
C GLN A 115 -2.38 -13.08 1.22
N ARG A 116 -2.81 -13.47 2.42
CA ARG A 116 -3.37 -12.51 3.38
C ARG A 116 -2.32 -11.47 3.77
N SER A 117 -2.74 -10.22 3.83
CA SER A 117 -1.89 -9.09 4.20
C SER A 117 -1.38 -9.25 5.62
N ASN A 118 -0.07 -9.09 5.81
CA ASN A 118 0.50 -9.08 7.15
C ASN A 118 0.44 -7.66 7.70
N ARG A 119 -0.63 -7.36 8.43
CA ARG A 119 -0.91 -6.03 8.99
C ARG A 119 0.16 -5.48 9.91
N GLN A 120 1.07 -6.30 10.43
CA GLN A 120 2.23 -5.84 11.21
C GLN A 120 3.26 -5.10 10.34
N TYR A 121 3.30 -5.39 9.04
CA TYR A 121 4.31 -4.86 8.11
C TYR A 121 3.68 -4.15 6.90
N ASN A 122 2.39 -4.36 6.66
CA ASN A 122 1.65 -3.75 5.56
C ASN A 122 0.52 -2.86 6.05
N HIS A 123 0.70 -1.57 5.78
CA HIS A 123 -0.20 -0.50 6.16
C HIS A 123 -1.33 -0.27 5.14
N LEU A 124 -1.27 -0.89 3.97
CA LEU A 124 -2.32 -0.76 2.97
C LEU A 124 -3.65 -1.32 3.48
N PHE A 125 -4.77 -0.71 3.10
CA PHE A 125 -6.10 -1.17 3.49
C PHE A 125 -6.46 -2.54 2.92
N HIS A 126 -5.87 -2.92 1.79
CA HIS A 126 -6.17 -4.18 1.14
C HIS A 126 -5.86 -5.39 2.05
N ASN A 127 -6.82 -6.32 2.16
CA ASN A 127 -6.73 -7.50 3.04
C ASN A 127 -5.74 -8.56 2.55
N PHE A 128 -5.23 -8.39 1.33
CA PHE A 128 -4.31 -9.30 0.67
C PHE A 128 -3.10 -8.60 0.09
N GLU A 129 -2.08 -9.39 -0.20
CA GLU A 129 -0.82 -9.01 -0.83
C GLU A 129 -0.50 -9.95 -1.98
N ILE A 130 0.32 -9.47 -2.89
CA ILE A 130 0.86 -10.23 -4.02
C ILE A 130 2.28 -10.66 -3.69
N ASN A 131 2.55 -11.96 -3.81
CA ASN A 131 3.90 -12.49 -3.84
C ASN A 131 4.25 -12.88 -5.27
N LEU A 132 5.32 -12.28 -5.78
CA LEU A 132 5.90 -12.65 -7.06
C LEU A 132 6.68 -13.96 -6.91
N THR A 133 6.53 -14.81 -7.92
CA THR A 133 7.22 -16.09 -8.06
C THR A 133 8.15 -16.05 -9.27
N THR A 134 8.86 -17.14 -9.53
CA THR A 134 9.71 -17.30 -10.73
C THR A 134 8.91 -17.24 -12.02
N ASP A 135 7.64 -17.62 -11.96
CA ASP A 135 6.76 -17.69 -13.13
C ASP A 135 5.99 -16.38 -13.33
N SER A 136 6.04 -15.47 -12.35
CA SER A 136 5.35 -14.20 -12.43
C SER A 136 5.88 -13.35 -13.58
N VAL A 137 4.94 -12.84 -14.38
CA VAL A 137 5.24 -11.92 -15.48
C VAL A 137 4.89 -10.51 -15.04
N VAL A 138 5.88 -9.61 -15.01
CA VAL A 138 5.68 -8.18 -14.74
C VAL A 138 6.11 -7.37 -15.96
N GLN A 139 5.13 -6.83 -16.68
CA GLN A 139 5.34 -6.12 -17.93
C GLN A 139 4.99 -4.65 -17.77
N GLN A 140 5.91 -3.75 -18.10
CA GLN A 140 5.61 -2.32 -18.15
C GLN A 140 4.60 -2.04 -19.29
N ILE A 141 3.58 -1.26 -18.98
CA ILE A 141 2.55 -0.86 -19.93
C ILE A 141 2.51 0.65 -20.07
N ARG A 142 2.19 1.13 -21.28
CA ARG A 142 1.83 2.53 -21.50
C ARG A 142 0.33 2.64 -21.31
N SER A 143 -0.10 3.23 -20.22
CA SER A 143 -1.52 3.42 -19.92
C SER A 143 -1.74 4.82 -19.41
N ASP A 144 -2.40 5.63 -20.23
CA ASP A 144 -2.83 6.99 -19.88
C ASP A 144 -3.89 6.97 -18.78
N LEU A 145 -4.57 5.83 -18.59
CA LEU A 145 -5.57 5.62 -17.55
C LEU A 145 -4.99 5.92 -16.16
N PHE A 146 -3.76 5.50 -15.90
CA PHE A 146 -3.17 5.62 -14.56
C PHE A 146 -2.44 6.95 -14.30
N GLN A 147 -2.41 7.87 -15.28
CA GLN A 147 -1.74 9.16 -15.11
C GLN A 147 -2.40 10.03 -14.04
N ASN A 148 -3.73 9.94 -13.93
CA ASN A 148 -4.56 10.72 -13.00
C ASN A 148 -4.92 9.96 -11.71
N LEU A 149 -4.25 8.83 -11.42
CA LEU A 149 -4.42 8.16 -10.13
C LEU A 149 -3.90 9.07 -9.01
N ASN A 150 -4.84 9.73 -8.34
CA ASN A 150 -4.57 10.43 -7.09
C ASN A 150 -4.43 9.36 -6.00
N THR A 151 -3.27 9.29 -5.35
CA THR A 151 -3.02 8.42 -4.21
C THR A 151 -4.12 8.63 -3.16
N SER A 152 -4.86 7.57 -2.81
CA SER A 152 -5.94 7.68 -1.82
C SER A 152 -5.34 7.65 -0.41
N PHE A 153 -5.49 8.75 0.34
CA PHE A 153 -5.09 8.82 1.74
C PHE A 153 -6.29 8.61 2.65
N ASN A 154 -6.15 7.77 3.68
CA ASN A 154 -7.17 7.65 4.72
C ASN A 154 -6.79 8.52 5.93
N VAL A 155 -7.00 9.83 5.76
CA VAL A 155 -6.62 10.81 6.77
C VAL A 155 -7.44 10.64 8.03
N VAL A 156 -6.76 10.43 9.16
CA VAL A 156 -7.38 10.41 10.49
C VAL A 156 -7.15 11.73 11.22
N LYS A 157 -8.01 12.03 12.20
CA LYS A 157 -7.83 13.19 13.08
C LYS A 157 -6.78 12.89 14.14
N ILE A 158 -5.96 13.87 14.50
CA ILE A 158 -4.96 13.71 15.56
C ILE A 158 -5.61 13.24 16.87
N SER A 159 -6.79 13.76 17.21
CA SER A 159 -7.51 13.39 18.43
C SER A 159 -7.93 11.91 18.49
N SER A 160 -7.96 11.21 17.33
CA SER A 160 -8.32 9.79 17.23
C SER A 160 -7.13 8.85 17.31
N ILE A 161 -5.89 9.37 17.25
CA ILE A 161 -4.66 8.56 17.31
C ILE A 161 -4.53 7.88 18.67
N SER A 162 -4.97 8.53 19.75
CA SER A 162 -4.96 7.95 21.11
C SER A 162 -5.78 6.66 21.25
N LEU A 163 -6.73 6.44 20.34
CA LEU A 163 -7.57 5.24 20.27
C LEU A 163 -7.01 4.18 19.32
N SER A 164 -5.89 4.46 18.64
CA SER A 164 -5.26 3.53 17.70
C SER A 164 -4.22 2.66 18.41
N ASP A 165 -4.08 1.42 17.93
CA ASP A 165 -3.08 0.49 18.45
C ASP A 165 -1.65 1.00 18.16
N VAL A 166 -0.76 0.82 19.13
CA VAL A 166 0.67 1.14 18.98
C VAL A 166 1.26 0.32 17.82
N GLY A 167 1.99 1.00 16.92
CA GLY A 167 2.59 0.40 15.72
C GLY A 167 1.69 0.41 14.49
N LYS A 168 0.48 0.98 14.57
CA LYS A 168 -0.41 1.19 13.43
C LYS A 168 0.00 2.45 12.65
N CYS A 169 0.11 2.30 11.33
CA CYS A 169 0.37 3.42 10.43
C CYS A 169 -0.90 4.23 10.15
N VAL A 170 -0.77 5.56 10.05
CA VAL A 170 -1.91 6.46 9.80
C VAL A 170 -1.54 7.55 8.80
N ASP A 171 -2.52 8.03 8.05
CA ASP A 171 -2.35 9.21 7.21
C ASP A 171 -2.84 10.45 7.96
N LEU A 172 -2.07 11.55 7.89
CA LEU A 172 -2.39 12.79 8.58
C LEU A 172 -2.38 13.98 7.61
N SER A 173 -3.37 14.86 7.76
CA SER A 173 -3.43 16.17 7.12
C SER A 173 -3.33 17.23 8.19
N VAL A 174 -2.18 17.90 8.26
CA VAL A 174 -1.82 18.74 9.41
C VAL A 174 -1.13 20.03 8.97
N THR A 175 -1.25 21.07 9.79
CA THR A 175 -0.49 22.31 9.68
C THR A 175 0.74 22.21 10.58
N ILE A 176 1.91 22.58 10.07
CA ILE A 176 3.15 22.60 10.86
C ILE A 176 3.15 23.85 11.75
N LYS A 177 3.30 23.65 13.06
CA LYS A 177 3.40 24.72 14.06
C LYS A 177 4.84 25.14 14.30
N SER A 178 5.76 24.18 14.38
CA SER A 178 7.18 24.47 14.55
C SER A 178 8.05 23.31 14.08
N ILE A 179 9.30 23.63 13.73
CA ILE A 179 10.32 22.68 13.29
C ILE A 179 11.49 22.81 14.26
N GLY A 180 11.88 21.71 14.90
CA GLY A 180 13.06 21.65 15.75
C GLY A 180 14.35 21.47 14.95
N ASP A 181 15.48 21.71 15.61
CA ASP A 181 16.80 21.56 15.02
C ASP A 181 17.14 20.10 14.71
N ASN A 182 18.12 19.92 13.82
CA ASN A 182 18.73 18.63 13.59
C ASN A 182 19.61 18.25 14.77
N ASP A 183 19.39 17.08 15.33
CA ASP A 183 20.15 16.56 16.46
C ASP A 183 20.57 15.10 16.21
N PHE A 184 21.53 14.61 17.00
CA PHE A 184 22.01 13.23 16.94
C PHE A 184 21.73 12.52 18.26
N ILE A 185 21.14 11.32 18.18
CA ILE A 185 20.99 10.46 19.35
C ILE A 185 21.87 9.23 19.22
N TYR A 186 22.63 8.96 20.27
CA TYR A 186 23.30 7.68 20.46
C TYR A 186 22.30 6.62 20.95
N VAL A 187 22.10 5.55 20.17
CA VAL A 187 21.24 4.43 20.53
C VAL A 187 22.12 3.27 21.01
N GLN A 188 22.24 3.12 22.32
CA GLN A 188 23.13 2.14 22.97
C GLN A 188 22.90 0.70 22.48
N LYS A 189 21.62 0.28 22.33
CA LYS A 189 21.25 -1.07 21.86
C LYS A 189 21.80 -1.39 20.45
N ARG A 190 22.02 -0.37 19.62
CA ARG A 190 22.57 -0.50 18.26
C ARG A 190 24.02 -0.02 18.15
N ASN A 191 24.60 0.47 19.25
CA ASN A 191 25.93 1.08 19.30
C ASN A 191 26.20 2.07 18.14
N SER A 192 25.22 2.94 17.84
CA SER A 192 25.28 3.81 16.67
C SER A 192 24.53 5.13 16.90
N PHE A 193 24.92 6.17 16.16
CA PHE A 193 24.29 7.50 16.16
C PHE A 193 23.24 7.60 15.04
N PHE A 194 22.07 8.12 15.38
CA PHE A 194 21.00 8.37 14.42
C PHE A 194 20.64 9.85 14.41
N HIS A 195 20.46 10.42 13.22
CA HIS A 195 19.85 11.73 13.07
C HIS A 195 18.42 11.69 13.60
N ARG A 196 18.04 12.73 14.33
CA ARG A 196 16.68 12.98 14.81
C ARG A 196 16.28 14.42 14.49
N ARG A 197 15.02 14.61 14.10
CA ARG A 197 14.37 15.92 14.12
C ARG A 197 12.95 15.79 14.65
N VAL A 198 12.53 16.76 15.45
CA VAL A 198 11.18 16.84 16.02
C VAL A 198 10.42 17.96 15.34
N ILE A 199 9.16 17.73 14.96
CA ILE A 199 8.25 18.76 14.47
C ILE A 199 6.96 18.77 15.30
N MET A 200 6.38 19.94 15.51
CA MET A 200 5.04 20.09 16.09
C MET A 200 4.04 20.38 14.98
N VAL A 201 2.94 19.65 14.99
CA VAL A 201 1.86 19.76 14.00
C VAL A 201 0.51 19.89 14.68
N SER A 202 -0.47 20.39 13.95
CA SER A 202 -1.83 20.64 14.43
C SER A 202 -2.84 20.36 13.33
N ASP A 203 -3.99 19.80 13.70
CA ASP A 203 -5.18 19.78 12.85
C ASP A 203 -6.32 20.52 13.57
N ASN A 204 -7.54 20.50 13.00
CA ASN A 204 -8.70 21.14 13.62
C ASN A 204 -9.15 20.47 14.92
N SER A 205 -8.52 19.36 15.34
CA SER A 205 -8.91 18.58 16.52
C SER A 205 -7.91 18.68 17.67
N SER A 206 -6.60 18.64 17.40
CA SER A 206 -5.56 18.67 18.44
C SER A 206 -4.16 18.90 17.88
N ASP A 207 -3.17 18.98 18.78
CA ASP A 207 -1.75 19.08 18.44
C ASP A 207 -1.02 17.76 18.65
N ALA A 208 0.02 17.50 17.86
CA ALA A 208 0.89 16.35 18.01
C ALA A 208 2.35 16.67 17.69
N THR A 209 3.23 15.83 18.22
CA THR A 209 4.67 15.87 17.98
C THR A 209 5.08 14.68 17.13
N ILE A 210 5.76 14.92 16.01
CA ILE A 210 6.28 13.87 15.12
C ILE A 210 7.80 13.90 15.16
N VAL A 211 8.41 12.71 15.18
CA VAL A 211 9.86 12.54 15.23
C VAL A 211 10.35 11.82 13.98
N PHE A 212 11.19 12.49 13.19
CA PHE A 212 11.87 11.90 12.04
C PHE A 212 13.23 11.34 12.45
N TRP A 213 13.63 10.26 11.78
CA TRP A 213 14.87 9.55 12.04
C TRP A 213 15.68 9.31 10.77
N GLY A 214 17.01 9.30 10.88
CA GLY A 214 17.93 8.93 9.79
C GLY A 214 17.73 9.80 8.54
N ASP A 215 17.66 9.17 7.36
CA ASP A 215 17.52 9.87 6.09
C ASP A 215 16.21 10.65 5.95
N LEU A 216 15.16 10.25 6.69
CA LEU A 216 13.87 10.95 6.68
C LEU A 216 14.00 12.37 7.24
N VAL A 217 15.02 12.65 8.07
CA VAL A 217 15.29 14.00 8.57
C VAL A 217 15.63 14.98 7.45
N ARG A 218 16.33 14.50 6.41
CA ARG A 218 16.67 15.29 5.22
C ARG A 218 15.45 15.51 4.34
N THR A 219 14.65 14.46 4.13
CA THR A 219 13.40 14.52 3.34
C THR A 219 12.36 15.42 4.01
N ALA A 220 12.27 15.38 5.34
CA ALA A 220 11.36 16.22 6.11
C ALA A 220 11.61 17.71 5.85
N CYS A 221 12.86 18.19 5.73
CA CYS A 221 13.13 19.57 5.32
C CYS A 221 12.40 19.94 4.03
N THR A 222 12.50 19.09 3.01
CA THR A 222 12.00 19.40 1.66
C THR A 222 10.48 19.30 1.58
N VAL A 223 9.88 18.34 2.30
CA VAL A 223 8.42 18.10 2.25
C VAL A 223 7.65 19.08 3.14
N VAL A 224 8.18 19.41 4.32
CA VAL A 224 7.61 20.36 5.28
C VAL A 224 7.60 21.79 4.72
N LEU A 225 8.61 22.17 3.91
CA LEU A 225 8.66 23.49 3.26
C LEU A 225 7.64 23.65 2.12
N ASN A 226 7.05 22.55 1.63
CA ASN A 226 6.18 22.56 0.45
C ASN A 226 4.69 22.30 0.76
N ASN A 227 4.25 22.34 2.03
CA ASN A 227 2.84 22.17 2.45
C ASN A 227 2.14 20.91 1.88
N MET A 228 2.79 19.75 1.90
CA MET A 228 2.25 18.51 1.33
C MET A 228 1.64 17.58 2.39
N LEU A 229 0.56 16.88 2.04
CA LEU A 229 0.00 15.74 2.78
C LEU A 229 1.07 14.65 2.91
N THR A 230 1.29 14.13 4.12
CA THR A 230 2.27 13.07 4.38
C THR A 230 1.66 11.95 5.21
N SER A 231 1.78 10.71 4.71
CA SER A 231 1.57 9.51 5.51
C SER A 231 2.69 9.41 6.55
N ILE A 232 2.34 9.30 7.83
CA ILE A 232 3.31 9.22 8.92
C ILE A 232 3.14 7.88 9.62
N TYR A 233 4.24 7.13 9.66
CA TYR A 233 4.32 5.80 10.27
C TYR A 233 4.68 5.97 11.76
N PHE A 234 3.78 5.60 12.67
CA PHE A 234 4.02 5.55 14.12
C PHE A 234 4.41 4.15 14.57
#